data_AF-A0A6M7UTQ3-F1
#
_entry.id   AF-A0A6M7UTQ3-F1
#
_cell.length_a   1.000
_cell.length_b   1.000
_cell.length_c   1.000
_cell.angle_alpha   90.00
_cell.angle_beta   90.00
_cell.angle_gamma   90.00
#
_symmetry.space_group_name_H-M   'P 1'
#
loop_
_entity.id
_entity.type
_entity.pdbx_description
1 polymer ?
#
loop_
_entity_poly.entity_id
_entity_poly.type
_entity_poly.pdbx_seq_one_letter_code
_entity_poly.pdbx_strand_id
1 'polypeptide(L)'
;MDNSNTTAGPDSADLVGLLDRLPHVGRLLEHQLWEAARALSLDRSSRQGRQFAGLVEAGATLDAVLLLVAVSEPERSVSCVSRTGERWFCSIQVTLARPPTTAGMAEADHIDLAAALLSALLSSHLMKTLHPKIHPG
;
A
#
# COMPACT_ATOMS: atom_id res chain seq x y z
N MET A 1 8.71 -2.43 -34.34
CA MET A 1 9.43 -1.60 -33.35
C MET A 1 8.40 -0.72 -32.72
N ASP A 2 7.67 -1.36 -31.83
CA ASP A 2 6.43 -0.94 -31.21
C ASP A 2 6.82 -0.59 -29.79
N ASN A 3 7.06 0.70 -29.58
CA ASN A 3 7.43 1.28 -28.30
C ASN A 3 6.21 1.19 -27.39
N SER A 4 6.04 0.04 -26.73
CA SER A 4 5.11 -0.11 -25.62
C SER A 4 5.66 0.70 -24.45
N ASN A 5 5.18 1.94 -24.36
CA ASN A 5 5.35 2.83 -23.23
C ASN A 5 4.72 2.18 -21.99
N THR A 6 5.53 1.45 -21.21
CA THR A 6 5.12 0.90 -19.92
C THR A 6 4.88 2.07 -18.98
N THR A 7 3.63 2.51 -18.86
CA THR A 7 3.17 3.32 -17.73
C THR A 7 3.49 2.51 -16.48
N ALA A 8 4.58 2.86 -15.78
CA ALA A 8 5.07 2.15 -14.61
C ALA A 8 4.11 2.37 -13.43
N GLY A 9 3.01 1.61 -13.44
CA GLY A 9 2.23 1.35 -12.25
C GLY A 9 2.98 0.39 -11.33
N PRO A 10 2.51 0.24 -10.08
CA PRO A 10 3.14 -0.66 -9.13
C PRO A 10 3.19 -2.10 -9.66
N ASP A 11 4.34 -2.77 -9.55
CA ASP A 11 4.51 -4.15 -10.02
C ASP A 11 3.66 -5.09 -9.13
N SER A 12 2.61 -5.64 -9.74
CA SER A 12 1.63 -6.46 -9.01
C SER A 12 2.25 -7.75 -8.45
N ALA A 13 3.31 -8.29 -9.07
CA ALA A 13 3.99 -9.48 -8.57
C ALA A 13 4.79 -9.17 -7.29
N ASP A 14 5.49 -8.04 -7.27
CA ASP A 14 6.23 -7.57 -6.09
C ASP A 14 5.29 -7.28 -4.91
N LEU A 15 4.14 -6.64 -5.19
CA LEU A 15 3.11 -6.37 -4.20
C LEU A 15 2.54 -7.66 -3.58
N VAL A 16 2.18 -8.65 -4.41
CA VAL A 16 1.68 -9.96 -3.93
C VAL A 16 2.74 -10.67 -3.11
N GLY A 17 3.97 -10.74 -3.60
CA GLY A 17 5.06 -11.42 -2.90
C GLY A 17 5.38 -10.78 -1.55
N LEU A 18 5.29 -9.45 -1.43
CA LEU A 18 5.46 -8.75 -0.16
C LEU A 18 4.27 -9.00 0.78
N LEU A 19 3.04 -8.90 0.27
CA LEU A 19 1.83 -9.12 1.04
C LEU A 19 1.77 -10.54 1.64
N ASP A 20 2.19 -11.56 0.91
CA ASP A 20 2.25 -12.95 1.40
C ASP A 20 3.25 -13.14 2.56
N ARG A 21 4.30 -12.30 2.64
CA ARG A 21 5.33 -12.40 3.67
C ARG A 21 4.99 -11.62 4.94
N LEU A 22 4.22 -10.54 4.83
CA LEU A 22 3.90 -9.67 5.98
C LEU A 22 3.24 -10.39 7.17
N PRO A 23 2.29 -11.34 6.98
CA PRO A 23 1.69 -12.08 8.09
C PRO A 23 2.66 -12.93 8.92
N HIS A 24 3.83 -13.26 8.34
CA HIS A 24 4.81 -14.16 8.95
C HIS A 24 5.89 -13.41 9.74
N VAL A 25 5.93 -12.08 9.69
CA VAL A 25 6.89 -11.29 10.45
C VAL A 25 6.27 -10.78 11.75
N GLY A 26 7.03 -10.82 12.85
CA GLY A 26 6.52 -10.29 14.12
C GLY A 26 6.38 -8.76 14.13
N ARG A 27 7.20 -8.07 13.32
CA ARG A 27 7.27 -6.62 13.21
C ARG A 27 7.76 -6.24 11.82
N LEU A 28 7.28 -5.11 11.30
CA LEU A 28 7.75 -4.55 10.04
C LEU A 28 9.21 -4.08 10.15
N LEU A 29 10.05 -4.54 9.22
CA LEU A 29 11.48 -4.24 9.16
C LEU A 29 11.79 -3.22 8.06
N GLU A 30 12.90 -2.51 8.20
CA GLU A 30 13.36 -1.49 7.26
C GLU A 30 13.43 -1.99 5.80
N HIS A 31 13.98 -3.19 5.57
CA HIS A 31 14.11 -3.71 4.21
C HIS A 31 12.74 -3.92 3.54
N GLN A 32 11.70 -4.26 4.32
CA GLN A 32 10.33 -4.45 3.85
C GLN A 32 9.68 -3.11 3.51
N LEU A 33 9.98 -2.05 4.27
CA LEU A 33 9.57 -0.68 3.94
C LEU A 33 10.18 -0.23 2.61
N TRP A 34 11.46 -0.48 2.39
CA TRP A 34 12.12 -0.15 1.12
C TRP A 34 11.59 -0.99 -0.04
N GLU A 35 11.23 -2.24 0.20
CA GLU A 35 10.60 -3.10 -0.79
C GLU A 35 9.22 -2.60 -1.17
N ALA A 36 8.39 -2.21 -0.19
CA ALA A 36 7.10 -1.57 -0.42
C ALA A 36 7.24 -0.27 -1.21
N ALA A 37 8.16 0.61 -0.83
CA ALA A 37 8.39 1.87 -1.53
C ALA A 37 8.76 1.67 -3.00
N ARG A 38 9.60 0.66 -3.30
CA ARG A 38 9.92 0.28 -4.70
C ARG A 38 8.70 -0.25 -5.43
N ALA A 39 7.97 -1.18 -4.82
CA ALA A 39 6.77 -1.78 -5.42
C ALA A 39 5.70 -0.71 -5.69
N LEU A 40 5.60 0.33 -4.86
CA LEU A 40 4.71 1.48 -5.02
C LEU A 40 5.29 2.59 -5.91
N SER A 41 6.43 2.37 -6.55
CA SER A 41 7.09 3.32 -7.46
C SER A 41 7.43 4.67 -6.84
N LEU A 42 7.75 4.71 -5.54
CA LEU A 42 8.21 5.93 -4.88
C LEU A 42 9.62 6.30 -5.38
N ASP A 43 9.72 7.41 -6.12
CA ASP A 43 11.01 7.94 -6.56
C ASP A 43 11.83 8.43 -5.36
N ARG A 44 12.98 7.79 -5.13
CA ARG A 44 13.94 8.15 -4.07
C ARG A 44 14.49 9.57 -4.19
N SER A 45 14.57 10.10 -5.42
CA SER A 45 15.07 11.44 -5.67
C SER A 45 14.01 12.54 -5.47
N SER A 46 12.74 12.16 -5.32
CA SER A 46 11.66 13.10 -5.02
C SER A 46 11.74 13.65 -3.59
N ARG A 47 11.00 14.72 -3.31
CA ARG A 47 10.87 15.26 -1.95
C ARG A 47 10.28 14.20 -1.01
N GLN A 48 9.24 13.50 -1.45
CA GLN A 48 8.60 12.43 -0.69
C GLN A 48 9.55 11.25 -0.47
N GLY A 49 10.33 10.87 -1.48
CA GLY A 49 11.34 9.80 -1.38
C GLY A 49 12.44 10.09 -0.35
N ARG A 50 12.94 11.33 -0.33
CA ARG A 50 13.90 11.76 0.71
C ARG A 50 13.29 11.81 2.10
N GLN A 51 12.04 12.28 2.22
CA GLN A 51 11.33 12.29 3.49
C GLN A 51 11.11 10.86 4.00
N PHE A 52 10.72 9.94 3.12
CA PHE A 52 10.58 8.53 3.43
C PHE A 52 11.91 7.93 3.93
N ALA A 53 13.02 8.21 3.22
CA ALA A 53 14.35 7.77 3.64
C ALA A 53 14.68 8.23 5.07
N GLY A 54 14.47 9.51 5.38
CA GLY A 54 14.72 10.04 6.72
C GLY A 54 13.84 9.41 7.81
N LEU A 55 12.58 9.08 7.51
CA LEU A 55 11.70 8.37 8.46
C LEU A 55 12.18 6.94 8.70
N VAL A 56 12.60 6.24 7.66
CA VAL A 56 13.13 4.87 7.76
C VAL A 56 14.42 4.85 8.58
N GLU A 57 15.37 5.74 8.28
CA GLU A 57 16.64 5.87 9.01
C GLU A 57 16.44 6.22 10.48
N ALA A 58 15.42 7.03 10.80
CA ALA A 58 15.05 7.37 12.17
C ALA A 58 14.30 6.24 12.92
N GLY A 59 13.98 5.13 12.26
CA GLY A 59 13.17 4.06 12.83
C GLY A 59 11.69 4.44 13.02
N ALA A 60 11.23 5.51 12.37
CA ALA A 60 9.84 5.98 12.39
C ALA A 60 8.96 5.17 11.43
N THR A 61 8.85 3.86 11.69
CA THR A 61 8.20 2.88 10.81
C THR A 61 6.76 3.24 10.47
N LEU A 62 5.96 3.66 11.46
CA LEU A 62 4.54 3.98 11.23
C LEU A 62 4.39 5.22 10.36
N ASP A 63 5.16 6.28 10.63
CA ASP A 63 5.15 7.51 9.84
C ASP A 63 5.61 7.27 8.40
N ALA A 64 6.58 6.38 8.20
CA ALA A 64 7.01 5.96 6.87
C ALA A 64 5.86 5.28 6.10
N VAL A 65 5.10 4.40 6.74
CA VAL A 65 3.91 3.77 6.11
C VAL A 65 2.80 4.79 5.84
N LEU A 66 2.53 5.69 6.78
CA LEU A 66 1.53 6.76 6.60
C LEU A 66 1.91 7.68 5.43
N LEU A 67 3.20 7.99 5.28
CA LEU A 67 3.69 8.73 4.11
C LEU A 67 3.43 7.96 2.83
N LEU A 68 3.69 6.64 2.78
CA LEU A 68 3.36 5.81 1.61
C LEU A 68 1.87 5.87 1.27
N VAL A 69 0.98 5.81 2.25
CA VAL A 69 -0.47 5.97 2.03
C VAL A 69 -0.77 7.35 1.41
N ALA A 70 -0.23 8.41 2.00
CA ALA A 70 -0.50 9.79 1.58
C ALA A 70 0.01 10.13 0.17
N VAL A 71 1.05 9.44 -0.30
CA VAL A 71 1.67 9.68 -1.62
C VAL A 71 1.25 8.66 -2.67
N SER A 72 0.33 7.76 -2.32
CA SER A 72 -0.15 6.71 -3.23
C SER A 72 -1.09 7.29 -4.30
N GLU A 73 -1.00 6.71 -5.49
CA GLU A 73 -1.91 7.00 -6.60
C GLU A 73 -2.69 5.73 -7.03
N PRO A 74 -4.03 5.81 -7.23
CA PRO A 74 -4.95 6.88 -6.84
C PRO A 74 -4.90 7.24 -5.34
N GLU A 75 -5.47 8.40 -4.97
CA GLU A 75 -5.47 8.86 -3.58
C GLU A 75 -6.09 7.81 -2.65
N ARG A 76 -5.43 7.59 -1.52
CA ARG A 76 -5.83 6.63 -0.49
C ARG A 76 -5.84 7.31 0.86
N SER A 77 -6.79 6.91 1.70
CA SER A 77 -6.88 7.39 3.08
C SER A 77 -7.12 6.22 4.02
N VAL A 78 -6.58 6.34 5.23
CA VAL A 78 -6.87 5.40 6.31
C VAL A 78 -8.28 5.69 6.81
N SER A 79 -9.18 4.72 6.70
CA SER A 79 -10.58 4.89 7.09
C SER A 79 -10.84 4.38 8.51
N CYS A 80 -10.19 3.30 8.93
CA CYS A 80 -10.26 2.80 10.30
C CYS A 80 -8.91 2.26 10.77
N VAL A 81 -8.61 2.51 12.04
CA VAL A 81 -7.56 1.83 12.80
C VAL A 81 -8.17 1.42 14.12
N SER A 82 -8.17 0.13 14.41
CA SER A 82 -8.69 -0.40 15.67
C SER A 82 -7.79 -1.51 16.18
N ARG A 83 -7.94 -1.85 17.46
CA ARG A 83 -7.22 -2.95 18.08
C ARG A 83 -8.22 -3.88 18.74
N THR A 84 -8.11 -5.17 18.45
CA THR A 84 -8.90 -6.23 19.11
C THR A 84 -7.94 -7.25 19.68
N GLY A 85 -7.85 -7.30 21.00
CA GLY A 85 -6.82 -8.07 21.71
C GLY A 85 -5.41 -7.60 21.34
N GLU A 86 -4.61 -8.51 20.80
CA GLU A 86 -3.22 -8.25 20.41
C GLU A 86 -3.05 -7.85 18.95
N ARG A 87 -4.14 -7.83 18.17
CA ARG A 87 -4.09 -7.53 16.74
C ARG A 87 -4.64 -6.14 16.44
N TRP A 88 -3.92 -5.42 15.60
CA TRP A 88 -4.37 -4.21 14.94
C TRP A 88 -5.16 -4.58 13.69
N PHE A 89 -6.24 -3.85 13.46
CA PHE A 89 -7.07 -3.94 12.28
C PHE A 89 -7.02 -2.57 11.61
N CYS A 90 -6.61 -2.53 10.35
CA CYS A 90 -6.52 -1.31 9.56
C CYS A 90 -7.35 -1.45 8.30
N SER A 91 -8.04 -0.39 7.92
CA SER A 91 -8.70 -0.28 6.63
C SER A 91 -8.27 0.96 5.87
N ILE A 92 -8.08 0.79 4.56
CA ILE A 92 -7.73 1.85 3.62
C ILE A 92 -8.81 1.95 2.57
N GLN A 93 -9.29 3.17 2.37
CA GLN A 93 -10.24 3.51 1.34
C GLN A 93 -9.51 4.14 0.16
N VAL A 94 -9.87 3.72 -1.05
CA VAL A 94 -9.44 4.40 -2.28
C VAL A 94 -10.44 5.53 -2.59
N THR A 95 -9.94 6.77 -2.63
CA THR A 95 -10.74 7.94 -2.99
C THR A 95 -10.73 8.10 -4.50
N LEU A 96 -11.89 7.93 -5.14
CA LEU A 96 -12.08 8.17 -6.57
C LEU A 96 -12.98 9.39 -6.76
N ALA A 97 -12.62 10.25 -7.72
CA ALA A 97 -13.31 11.52 -8.01
C ALA A 97 -14.76 11.38 -8.53
N ARG A 98 -15.35 10.19 -8.59
CA ARG A 98 -16.71 9.96 -9.12
C ARG A 98 -17.42 8.79 -8.41
N PRO A 99 -18.66 8.96 -7.88
CA PRO A 99 -19.45 7.86 -7.31
C PRO A 99 -20.45 7.26 -8.33
N PRO A 100 -21.11 6.10 -8.06
CA PRO A 100 -20.81 5.08 -7.04
C PRO A 100 -20.98 3.63 -7.53
N THR A 101 -19.97 2.78 -7.32
CA THR A 101 -20.21 1.36 -7.00
C THR A 101 -19.00 0.92 -6.19
N THR A 102 -19.16 0.88 -4.87
CA THR A 102 -18.16 0.45 -3.87
C THR A 102 -16.77 1.07 -4.03
N ALA A 103 -16.51 2.16 -3.30
CA ALA A 103 -15.13 2.58 -3.05
C ALA A 103 -14.37 1.37 -2.51
N GLY A 104 -13.29 0.97 -3.18
CA GLY A 104 -12.50 -0.19 -2.79
C GLY A 104 -11.93 0.05 -1.40
N MET A 105 -12.48 -0.66 -0.42
CA MET A 105 -11.95 -0.68 0.93
C MET A 105 -11.14 -1.96 1.09
N ALA A 106 -9.86 -1.81 1.41
CA ALA A 106 -8.99 -2.92 1.73
C ALA A 106 -8.79 -2.96 3.24
N GLU A 107 -8.86 -4.16 3.81
CA GLU A 107 -8.67 -4.39 5.23
C GLU A 107 -7.50 -5.35 5.44
N ALA A 108 -6.78 -5.17 6.53
CA ALA A 108 -5.77 -6.12 6.98
C ALA A 108 -5.62 -6.06 8.50
N ASP A 109 -5.20 -7.18 9.07
CA ASP A 109 -4.88 -7.28 10.48
C ASP A 109 -3.46 -7.82 10.73
N HIS A 110 -2.83 -7.35 11.81
CA HIS A 110 -1.49 -7.76 12.19
C HIS A 110 -1.19 -7.43 13.66
N ILE A 111 -0.26 -8.13 14.29
CA ILE A 111 0.16 -7.82 15.68
C ILE A 111 0.95 -6.50 15.80
N ASP A 112 1.55 -6.08 14.70
CA ASP A 112 2.25 -4.81 14.52
C ASP A 112 1.41 -3.85 13.67
N LEU A 113 1.18 -2.63 14.18
CA LEU A 113 0.33 -1.63 13.52
C LEU A 113 0.85 -1.22 12.15
N ALA A 114 2.16 -1.01 12.01
CA ALA A 114 2.75 -0.58 10.75
C ALA A 114 2.60 -1.67 9.67
N ALA A 115 2.78 -2.94 10.04
CA ALA A 115 2.52 -4.08 9.15
C ALA A 115 1.03 -4.26 8.81
N ALA A 116 0.09 -4.02 9.74
CA ALA A 116 -1.35 -4.03 9.44
C ALA A 116 -1.70 -2.95 8.41
N LEU A 117 -1.19 -1.74 8.63
CA LEU A 117 -1.44 -0.60 7.74
C LEU A 117 -0.81 -0.80 6.36
N LEU A 118 0.43 -1.30 6.31
CA LEU A 118 1.10 -1.61 5.06
C LEU A 118 0.37 -2.71 4.29
N SER A 119 -0.06 -3.78 4.97
CA SER A 119 -0.84 -4.85 4.35
C SER A 119 -2.14 -4.33 3.73
N ALA A 120 -2.88 -3.49 4.45
CA ALA A 120 -4.10 -2.85 3.93
C ALA A 120 -3.79 -1.98 2.70
N LEU A 121 -2.64 -1.29 2.69
CA LEU A 121 -2.20 -0.46 1.58
C LEU A 121 -1.93 -1.32 0.35
N LEU A 122 -1.08 -2.34 0.46
CA LEU A 122 -0.75 -3.24 -0.65
C LEU A 122 -2.01 -3.91 -1.22
N SER A 123 -2.89 -4.42 -0.35
CA SER A 123 -4.19 -4.98 -0.75
C SER A 123 -5.03 -3.99 -1.55
N SER A 124 -5.09 -2.71 -1.15
CA SER A 124 -5.84 -1.68 -1.88
C SER A 124 -5.26 -1.37 -3.28
N HIS A 125 -3.98 -1.66 -3.53
CA HIS A 125 -3.39 -1.57 -4.87
C HIS A 125 -3.75 -2.77 -5.73
N LEU A 126 -3.88 -3.96 -5.13
CA LEU A 126 -4.29 -5.20 -5.79
C LEU A 126 -5.80 -5.30 -6.06
N MET A 127 -6.64 -4.57 -5.32
CA MET A 127 -8.08 -4.49 -5.63
C MET A 127 -8.35 -3.88 -7.02
N LYS A 128 -7.42 -3.06 -7.55
CA LYS A 128 -7.51 -2.47 -8.89
C LYS A 128 -7.46 -3.52 -10.01
N THR A 129 -6.91 -4.71 -9.74
CA THR A 129 -6.73 -5.78 -10.74
C THR A 129 -7.90 -6.76 -10.86
N LEU A 130 -8.98 -6.62 -10.07
CA LEU A 130 -10.10 -7.59 -10.01
C LEU A 130 -11.42 -7.12 -10.64
N HIS A 131 -11.43 -6.14 -11.55
CA HIS A 131 -12.60 -5.89 -12.39
C HIS A 131 -12.54 -6.74 -13.69
N PRO A 132 -13.28 -7.87 -13.78
CA PRO A 132 -13.50 -8.51 -15.08
C PRO A 132 -14.29 -7.56 -15.99
N LYS A 133 -13.83 -7.42 -17.24
CA LYS A 133 -14.61 -6.81 -18.32
C LYS A 133 -15.96 -7.52 -18.42
N ILE A 134 -17.01 -6.94 -17.86
CA ILE A 134 -18.38 -7.31 -18.22
C ILE A 134 -18.65 -6.58 -19.54
N HIS A 135 -18.57 -7.34 -20.64
CA HIS A 135 -19.08 -6.90 -21.93
C HIS A 135 -20.62 -6.86 -21.85
N PRO A 136 -21.29 -5.73 -22.11
CA PRO A 136 -22.71 -5.75 -22.39
C PRO A 136 -22.91 -6.30 -23.81
N GLY A 137 -23.64 -7.43 -23.90
CA GLY A 137 -24.23 -7.93 -25.15
C GLY A 137 -25.59 -7.30 -25.40
#